data_AF-A0A355KT83-F1
#
_entry.id   AF-A0A355KT83-F1
#
_cell.length_a   1.000
_cell.length_b   1.000
_cell.length_c   1.000
_cell.angle_alpha   90.00
_cell.angle_beta   90.00
_cell.angle_gamma   90.00
#
_symmetry.space_group_name_H-M   'P 1'
#
loop_
_entity.id
_entity.type
_entity.pdbx_description
1 polymer ?
#
loop_
_entity_poly.entity_id
_entity_poly.type
_entity_poly.pdbx_seq_one_letter_code
_entity_poly.pdbx_strand_id
1 'polypeptide(L)'
;MCIKKYTILIILEGVYMTEKTEKKTSFVLPTDLLSELEDFSDDEVGKIFRAVLNYTSESAEPCFGDRAMKVVFRHIRKYIDSANENYDKKVQANRINGAKGGRPKKETAENPTVFEETQRFSEKPDKTYTESETDSKSEIESESESELESVSKALTRTKKYGEHNNVELSDDEYGRLAERMGVSNRNSYIEKLSDYMAATGKRYQSHYATIRNWFRQDGGTKPSYDMDEFLKRAEQLPVYKSNKEKKKENT
;
A
#
# COMPACT_ATOMS: atom_id res chain seq x y z
N MET A 1 -21.82 -64.48 -10.30
CA MET A 1 -22.56 -63.24 -10.64
C MET A 1 -21.86 -62.06 -9.94
N CYS A 2 -21.80 -60.89 -10.58
CA CYS A 2 -21.18 -59.62 -10.14
C CYS A 2 -19.86 -59.20 -10.81
N ILE A 3 -19.71 -59.44 -12.12
CA ILE A 3 -18.71 -58.74 -12.96
C ILE A 3 -19.33 -57.51 -13.67
N LYS A 4 -20.60 -57.17 -13.39
CA LYS A 4 -21.33 -56.07 -14.06
C LYS A 4 -21.60 -54.84 -13.18
N LYS A 5 -20.69 -54.48 -12.27
CA LYS A 5 -20.78 -53.21 -11.51
C LYS A 5 -19.60 -52.26 -11.68
N TYR A 6 -18.47 -52.71 -12.26
CA TYR A 6 -17.27 -51.89 -12.39
C TYR A 6 -17.18 -51.05 -13.67
N THR A 7 -18.06 -51.27 -14.65
CA THR A 7 -17.98 -50.55 -15.95
C THR A 7 -18.80 -49.26 -15.97
N ILE A 8 -19.74 -49.06 -15.03
CA ILE A 8 -20.58 -47.85 -14.97
C ILE A 8 -19.94 -46.74 -14.13
N LEU A 9 -19.05 -47.07 -13.19
CA LEU A 9 -18.38 -46.04 -12.38
C LEU A 9 -17.30 -45.25 -13.15
N ILE A 10 -16.73 -45.82 -14.22
CA ILE A 10 -15.60 -45.19 -14.93
C ILE A 10 -16.04 -43.98 -15.76
N ILE A 11 -17.32 -43.86 -16.13
CA ILE A 11 -17.80 -42.73 -16.95
C ILE A 11 -18.15 -41.49 -16.10
N LEU A 12 -18.34 -41.64 -14.78
CA LEU A 12 -18.62 -40.49 -13.90
C LEU A 12 -17.37 -39.85 -13.29
N GLU A 13 -16.20 -40.50 -13.35
CA GLU A 13 -14.92 -39.89 -12.96
C GLU A 13 -14.27 -39.05 -14.09
N GLY A 14 -14.95 -38.89 -15.23
CA GLY A 14 -14.51 -38.00 -16.34
C GLY A 14 -14.78 -36.51 -16.11
N VAL A 15 -15.36 -36.14 -14.97
CA VAL A 15 -15.66 -34.75 -14.60
C VAL A 15 -15.06 -34.43 -13.22
N TYR A 16 -13.83 -34.88 -12.96
CA TYR A 16 -13.03 -34.18 -11.96
C TYR A 16 -12.62 -32.85 -12.57
N MET A 17 -13.44 -31.84 -12.30
CA MET A 17 -13.04 -30.44 -12.29
C MET A 17 -11.66 -30.38 -11.65
N THR A 18 -10.63 -30.20 -12.48
CA THR A 18 -9.33 -29.78 -11.99
C THR A 18 -9.52 -28.36 -11.49
N GLU A 19 -10.01 -28.22 -10.25
CA GLU A 19 -9.90 -26.99 -9.50
C GLU A 19 -8.40 -26.71 -9.42
N LYS A 20 -7.90 -25.89 -10.34
CA LYS A 20 -6.62 -25.21 -10.19
C LYS A 20 -6.78 -24.30 -8.99
N THR A 21 -6.61 -24.86 -7.80
CA THR A 21 -6.43 -24.09 -6.59
C THR A 21 -5.13 -23.32 -6.79
N GLU A 22 -5.24 -22.00 -6.89
CA GLU A 22 -4.07 -21.13 -6.95
C GLU A 22 -3.21 -21.43 -5.72
N LYS A 23 -1.97 -21.87 -5.95
CA LYS A 23 -1.05 -22.19 -4.87
C LYS A 23 -0.81 -20.93 -4.06
N LYS A 24 -1.19 -20.95 -2.78
CA LYS A 24 -0.97 -19.80 -1.89
C LYS A 24 0.52 -19.71 -1.58
N THR A 25 1.10 -18.55 -1.81
CA THR A 25 2.52 -18.28 -1.51
C THR A 25 2.77 -18.05 -0.02
N SER A 26 1.72 -17.71 0.73
CA SER A 26 1.78 -17.37 2.15
C SER A 26 0.46 -17.70 2.85
N PHE A 27 0.52 -18.02 4.13
CA PHE A 27 -0.65 -18.13 5.01
C PHE A 27 -0.31 -17.56 6.40
N VAL A 28 -1.35 -17.21 7.15
CA VAL A 28 -1.23 -16.65 8.51
C VAL A 28 -1.62 -17.73 9.51
N LEU A 29 -0.91 -17.80 10.63
CA LEU A 29 -1.23 -18.67 11.76
C LEU A 29 -1.55 -17.85 13.01
N PRO A 30 -2.45 -18.34 13.87
CA PRO A 30 -2.77 -17.68 15.13
C PRO A 30 -1.58 -17.79 16.09
N THR A 31 -1.32 -16.74 16.85
CA THR A 31 -0.27 -16.70 17.88
C THR A 31 -0.57 -17.64 19.03
N ASP A 32 -1.85 -17.87 19.31
CA ASP A 32 -2.33 -18.70 20.43
C ASP A 32 -1.88 -20.15 20.30
N LEU A 33 -1.57 -20.60 19.08
CA LEU A 33 -1.01 -21.92 18.80
C LEU A 33 0.33 -22.16 19.50
N LEU A 34 1.06 -21.10 19.85
CA LEU A 34 2.34 -21.24 20.57
C LEU A 34 2.15 -21.97 21.90
N SER A 35 1.06 -21.68 22.62
CA SER A 35 0.73 -22.35 23.88
C SER A 35 0.48 -23.85 23.71
N GLU A 36 -0.08 -24.27 22.57
CA GLU A 36 -0.30 -25.68 22.27
C GLU A 36 0.99 -26.39 21.85
N LEU A 37 2.02 -25.64 21.45
CA LEU A 37 3.30 -26.17 20.97
C LEU A 37 4.38 -26.23 22.06
N GLU A 38 4.20 -25.53 23.19
CA GLU A 38 5.14 -25.52 24.31
C GLU A 38 5.38 -26.91 24.92
N ASP A 39 4.37 -27.79 24.85
CA ASP A 39 4.46 -29.16 25.38
C ASP A 39 5.21 -30.13 24.45
N PHE A 40 5.56 -29.70 23.24
CA PHE A 40 6.22 -30.54 22.24
C PHE A 40 7.71 -30.21 22.15
N SER A 41 8.52 -31.22 21.81
CA SER A 41 9.93 -30.98 21.49
C SER A 41 10.08 -30.26 20.13
N ASP A 42 11.17 -29.53 19.94
CA ASP A 42 11.43 -28.80 18.69
C ASP A 42 11.38 -29.69 17.44
N ASP A 43 11.81 -30.96 17.55
CA ASP A 43 11.74 -31.95 16.47
C ASP A 43 10.29 -32.31 16.10
N GLU A 44 9.41 -32.36 17.10
CA GLU A 44 7.98 -32.65 16.92
C GLU A 44 7.24 -31.45 16.37
N VAL A 45 7.52 -30.27 16.92
CA VAL A 45 7.05 -28.98 16.39
C VAL A 45 7.44 -28.84 14.92
N GLY A 46 8.68 -29.15 14.57
CA GLY A 46 9.17 -29.15 13.18
C GLY A 46 8.39 -30.09 12.25
N LYS A 47 7.99 -31.28 12.73
CA LYS A 47 7.14 -32.21 11.97
C LYS A 47 5.73 -31.66 11.76
N ILE A 48 5.14 -31.06 12.79
CA ILE A 48 3.81 -30.42 12.72
C ILE A 48 3.85 -29.26 11.72
N PHE A 49 4.83 -28.35 11.81
CA PHE A 49 4.94 -27.21 10.89
C PHE A 49 5.16 -27.64 9.44
N ARG A 50 6.02 -28.64 9.21
CA ARG A 50 6.24 -29.19 7.86
C ARG A 50 4.96 -29.79 7.28
N ALA A 51 4.20 -30.49 8.11
CA ALA A 51 2.90 -31.02 7.72
C ALA A 51 1.88 -29.92 7.39
N VAL A 52 1.86 -28.81 8.14
CA VAL A 52 1.02 -27.64 7.84
C VAL A 52 1.38 -27.02 6.49
N LEU A 53 2.69 -26.85 6.21
CA LEU A 53 3.17 -26.32 4.92
C LEU A 53 2.79 -27.21 3.73
N ASN A 54 2.88 -28.53 3.91
CA ASN A 54 2.47 -29.49 2.88
C ASN A 54 0.96 -29.47 2.67
N TYR A 55 0.17 -29.34 3.74
CA TYR A 55 -1.29 -29.24 3.65
C TYR A 55 -1.73 -27.98 2.88
N THR A 56 -1.09 -26.83 3.12
CA THR A 56 -1.44 -25.58 2.42
C THR A 56 -1.03 -25.59 0.95
N SER A 57 0.01 -26.35 0.60
CA SER A 57 0.55 -26.41 -0.77
C SER A 57 -0.12 -27.47 -1.65
N GLU A 58 -0.38 -28.65 -1.08
CA GLU A 58 -0.75 -29.86 -1.82
C GLU A 58 -2.01 -30.54 -1.27
N SER A 59 -2.66 -29.94 -0.25
CA SER A 59 -3.82 -30.53 0.46
C SER A 59 -3.59 -31.97 0.94
N ALA A 60 -2.33 -32.35 1.14
CA ALA A 60 -1.96 -33.68 1.61
C ALA A 60 -2.24 -33.80 3.11
N GLU A 61 -2.99 -34.83 3.51
CA GLU A 61 -3.21 -35.11 4.93
C GLU A 61 -1.96 -35.75 5.55
N PRO A 62 -1.36 -35.13 6.57
CA PRO A 62 -0.20 -35.70 7.23
C PRO A 62 -0.59 -36.92 8.08
N CYS A 63 0.25 -37.95 8.01
CA CYS A 63 0.16 -39.10 8.91
C CYS A 63 1.08 -38.87 10.10
N PHE A 64 0.51 -38.61 11.28
CA PHE A 64 1.25 -38.59 12.54
C PHE A 64 1.06 -39.93 13.27
N GLY A 65 2.16 -40.48 13.79
CA GLY A 65 2.12 -41.65 14.67
C GLY A 65 1.60 -41.32 16.08
N ASP A 66 1.74 -40.07 16.50
CA ASP A 66 1.33 -39.59 17.83
C ASP A 66 -0.03 -38.89 17.79
N ARG A 67 -0.85 -39.16 18.82
CA ARG A 67 -2.21 -38.64 18.98
C ARG A 67 -2.20 -37.14 19.28
N ALA A 68 -1.24 -36.65 20.06
CA ALA A 68 -1.17 -35.24 20.46
C ALA A 68 -0.93 -34.33 19.24
N MET A 69 0.07 -34.67 18.41
CA MET A 69 0.37 -33.94 17.16
C MET A 69 -0.84 -33.90 16.20
N LYS A 70 -1.60 -35.00 16.13
CA LYS A 70 -2.79 -35.09 15.28
C LYS A 70 -3.93 -34.17 15.76
N VAL A 71 -4.06 -33.95 17.07
CA VAL A 71 -5.05 -33.02 17.63
C VAL A 71 -4.67 -31.58 17.32
N VAL A 72 -3.40 -31.21 17.57
CA VAL A 72 -2.89 -29.86 17.25
C VAL A 72 -3.01 -29.57 15.76
N PHE A 73 -2.59 -30.51 14.90
CA PHE A 73 -2.73 -30.35 13.46
C PHE A 73 -4.21 -30.17 13.03
N ARG A 74 -5.14 -30.88 13.67
CA ARG A 74 -6.58 -30.71 13.38
C ARG A 74 -7.07 -29.31 13.76
N HIS A 75 -6.58 -28.76 14.87
CA HIS A 75 -6.88 -27.38 15.27
C HIS A 75 -6.38 -26.41 14.20
N ILE A 76 -5.10 -26.52 13.82
CA ILE A 76 -4.47 -25.68 12.79
C ILE A 76 -5.22 -25.81 11.46
N ARG A 77 -5.55 -27.02 11.05
CA ARG A 77 -6.32 -27.30 9.83
C ARG A 77 -7.67 -26.58 9.85
N LYS A 78 -8.43 -26.72 10.94
CA LYS A 78 -9.73 -26.06 11.07
C LYS A 78 -9.62 -24.54 10.97
N TYR A 79 -8.56 -23.97 11.55
CA TYR A 79 -8.28 -22.54 11.43
C TYR A 79 -8.01 -22.14 9.97
N ILE A 80 -7.13 -22.86 9.28
CA ILE A 80 -6.77 -22.59 7.88
C ILE A 80 -8.01 -22.69 6.98
N ASP A 81 -8.79 -23.76 7.14
CA ASP A 81 -10.00 -23.99 6.34
C ASP A 81 -11.01 -22.86 6.56
N SER A 82 -11.23 -22.43 7.82
CA SER A 82 -12.14 -21.33 8.13
C SER A 82 -11.64 -19.98 7.60
N ALA A 83 -10.35 -19.70 7.71
CA ALA A 83 -9.75 -18.48 7.17
C ALA A 83 -9.88 -18.42 5.64
N ASN A 84 -9.67 -19.56 4.97
CA ASN A 84 -9.84 -19.69 3.54
C ASN A 84 -11.30 -19.46 3.13
N GLU A 85 -12.25 -20.10 3.80
CA GLU A 85 -13.68 -19.94 3.51
C GLU A 85 -14.14 -18.48 3.71
N ASN A 86 -13.67 -17.82 4.78
CA ASN A 86 -13.98 -16.42 5.04
C ASN A 86 -13.39 -15.49 3.96
N TYR A 87 -12.19 -15.79 3.48
CA TYR A 87 -11.59 -15.07 2.36
C TYR A 87 -12.41 -15.27 1.09
N ASP A 88 -12.82 -16.50 0.77
CA ASP A 88 -13.60 -16.81 -0.42
C ASP A 88 -14.97 -16.12 -0.39
N LYS A 89 -15.65 -16.11 0.76
CA LYS A 89 -16.89 -15.35 0.98
C LYS A 89 -16.69 -13.86 0.69
N LYS A 90 -15.59 -13.27 1.18
CA LYS A 90 -15.26 -11.86 0.94
C LYS A 90 -14.99 -11.58 -0.53
N VAL A 91 -14.26 -12.47 -1.21
CA VAL A 91 -14.00 -12.37 -2.65
C VAL A 91 -15.30 -12.45 -3.44
N GLN A 92 -16.20 -13.39 -3.12
CA GLN A 92 -17.50 -13.51 -3.79
C GLN A 92 -18.37 -12.26 -3.57
N ALA A 93 -18.47 -11.76 -2.34
CA ALA A 93 -19.21 -10.55 -2.03
C ALA A 93 -18.65 -9.35 -2.81
N ASN A 94 -17.32 -9.19 -2.84
CA ASN A 94 -16.67 -8.12 -3.59
C ASN A 94 -16.87 -8.25 -5.11
N ARG A 95 -16.87 -9.47 -5.65
CA ARG A 95 -17.21 -9.72 -7.06
C ARG A 95 -18.65 -9.31 -7.38
N ILE A 96 -19.62 -9.69 -6.53
CA ILE A 96 -21.04 -9.31 -6.69
C ILE A 96 -21.20 -7.80 -6.59
N ASN A 97 -20.55 -7.16 -5.62
CA ASN A 97 -20.61 -5.70 -5.44
C ASN A 97 -19.92 -4.96 -6.61
N GLY A 98 -18.80 -5.49 -7.11
CA GLY A 98 -18.14 -4.98 -8.31
C GLY A 98 -19.01 -5.10 -9.56
N ALA A 99 -19.72 -6.23 -9.73
CA ALA A 99 -20.69 -6.43 -10.81
C ALA A 99 -21.90 -5.48 -10.72
N LYS A 100 -22.31 -5.11 -9.50
CA LYS A 100 -23.37 -4.10 -9.25
C LYS A 100 -22.89 -2.65 -9.49
N GLY A 101 -21.58 -2.44 -9.61
CA GLY A 101 -20.96 -1.12 -9.80
C GLY A 101 -20.75 -0.36 -8.49
N GLY A 102 -19.62 0.34 -8.37
CA GLY A 102 -19.24 1.05 -7.14
C GLY A 102 -19.86 2.43 -6.96
N ARG A 103 -20.44 3.01 -8.02
CA ARG A 103 -21.12 4.31 -7.96
C ARG A 103 -22.63 4.06 -7.88
N PRO A 104 -23.33 4.58 -6.85
CA PRO A 104 -24.79 4.46 -6.81
C PRO A 104 -25.37 5.10 -8.09
N LYS A 105 -26.18 4.33 -8.82
CA LYS A 105 -26.94 4.89 -9.95
C LYS A 105 -27.89 5.93 -9.35
N LYS A 106 -27.74 7.18 -9.79
CA LYS A 106 -28.73 8.22 -9.54
C LYS A 106 -30.03 7.72 -10.17
N GLU A 107 -31.00 7.36 -9.33
CA GLU A 107 -32.32 6.96 -9.78
C GLU A 107 -32.90 8.12 -10.59
N THR A 108 -32.96 7.94 -11.90
CA THR A 108 -33.53 8.93 -12.81
C THR A 108 -35.01 8.61 -12.87
N ALA A 109 -35.78 9.44 -12.17
CA ALA A 109 -37.19 9.63 -12.50
C ALA A 109 -37.30 9.91 -14.00
N GLU A 110 -38.21 9.17 -14.62
CA GLU A 110 -38.75 9.24 -15.99
C GLU A 110 -38.15 10.32 -16.92
N ASN A 111 -37.64 9.86 -18.06
CA ASN A 111 -37.16 10.66 -19.20
C ASN A 111 -38.04 11.90 -19.49
N PRO A 112 -37.40 13.00 -19.90
CA PRO A 112 -37.50 13.26 -21.33
C PRO A 112 -36.13 13.39 -21.99
N THR A 113 -36.07 12.77 -23.15
CA THR A 113 -35.21 13.08 -24.28
C THR A 113 -34.82 14.56 -24.38
N VAL A 114 -33.64 14.93 -23.88
CA VAL A 114 -32.80 15.99 -24.46
C VAL A 114 -31.35 15.57 -24.27
N PHE A 115 -30.67 15.31 -25.36
CA PHE A 115 -29.22 15.26 -25.40
C PHE A 115 -28.74 16.70 -25.24
N GLU A 116 -28.45 17.14 -24.02
CA GLU A 116 -27.67 18.36 -23.82
C GLU A 116 -26.22 17.96 -23.62
N GLU A 117 -25.40 18.32 -24.62
CA GLU A 117 -23.97 18.47 -24.46
C GLU A 117 -23.71 19.30 -23.20
N THR A 118 -23.03 18.69 -22.22
CA THR A 118 -22.62 19.44 -21.04
C THR A 118 -21.50 20.39 -21.46
N GLN A 119 -21.85 21.68 -21.57
CA GLN A 119 -20.86 22.74 -21.61
C GLN A 119 -20.01 22.65 -20.35
N ARG A 120 -18.71 22.51 -20.57
CA ARG A 120 -17.66 22.49 -19.56
C ARG A 120 -17.58 23.88 -18.93
N PHE A 121 -18.30 24.10 -17.83
CA PHE A 121 -18.08 25.26 -16.97
C PHE A 121 -17.91 24.82 -15.52
N SER A 122 -16.75 25.11 -14.95
CA SER A 122 -16.56 25.36 -13.52
C SER A 122 -15.19 26.01 -13.35
N GLU A 123 -15.20 27.34 -13.45
CA GLU A 123 -14.15 28.19 -12.90
C GLU A 123 -14.09 28.05 -11.37
N LYS A 124 -12.88 28.30 -10.86
CA LYS A 124 -12.43 28.10 -9.48
C LYS A 124 -13.19 29.00 -8.49
N PRO A 125 -13.38 28.57 -7.23
CA PRO A 125 -13.71 29.48 -6.15
C PRO A 125 -12.42 30.05 -5.52
N ASP A 126 -12.31 31.37 -5.46
CA ASP A 126 -11.49 32.05 -4.47
C ASP A 126 -12.40 32.89 -3.58
N LYS A 127 -12.23 32.76 -2.26
CA LYS A 127 -12.76 33.68 -1.26
C LYS A 127 -11.57 34.16 -0.46
N THR A 128 -11.36 35.47 -0.40
CA THR A 128 -11.04 36.12 0.87
C THR A 128 -11.62 37.53 0.84
N TYR A 129 -12.25 37.87 1.96
CA TYR A 129 -12.81 39.15 2.37
C TYR A 129 -11.83 40.30 2.13
N THR A 130 -12.33 41.51 1.81
CA THR A 130 -12.30 42.70 2.71
C THR A 130 -12.96 43.89 2.00
N GLU A 131 -13.57 44.70 2.83
CA GLU A 131 -14.37 45.92 2.72
C GLU A 131 -14.19 46.85 1.50
N SER A 132 -15.33 47.47 1.21
CA SER A 132 -15.65 48.45 0.19
C SER A 132 -14.95 49.80 0.38
N GLU A 133 -14.32 50.31 -0.67
CA GLU A 133 -14.25 51.76 -0.96
C GLU A 133 -14.31 51.97 -2.49
N THR A 134 -15.47 52.49 -2.92
CA THR A 134 -15.69 53.69 -3.73
C THR A 134 -14.75 54.04 -4.92
N ASP A 135 -15.42 54.07 -6.08
CA ASP A 135 -15.30 54.95 -7.26
C ASP A 135 -14.13 54.92 -8.28
N SER A 136 -14.61 54.80 -9.52
CA SER A 136 -14.23 55.59 -10.70
C SER A 136 -12.90 55.39 -11.43
N LYS A 137 -13.07 54.83 -12.64
CA LYS A 137 -12.80 55.47 -13.95
C LYS A 137 -11.47 55.16 -14.67
N SER A 138 -11.71 54.65 -15.88
CA SER A 138 -10.96 54.72 -17.15
C SER A 138 -9.63 53.99 -17.33
N GLU A 139 -9.69 53.00 -18.24
CA GLU A 139 -8.87 52.80 -19.44
C GLU A 139 -7.51 53.51 -19.52
N ILE A 140 -6.47 52.73 -19.83
CA ILE A 140 -5.67 52.84 -21.08
C ILE A 140 -4.70 51.65 -21.15
N GLU A 141 -4.71 50.97 -22.29
CA GLU A 141 -3.74 49.96 -22.72
C GLU A 141 -2.34 50.55 -22.83
N SER A 142 -1.30 49.77 -22.52
CA SER A 142 -0.24 49.42 -23.48
C SER A 142 0.99 48.80 -22.80
N GLU A 143 1.61 47.95 -23.58
CA GLU A 143 2.69 47.01 -23.34
C GLU A 143 4.01 47.69 -22.91
N SER A 144 4.81 47.02 -22.08
CA SER A 144 6.27 46.86 -22.31
C SER A 144 6.94 46.08 -21.18
N GLU A 145 7.81 45.17 -21.61
CA GLU A 145 8.81 44.52 -20.77
C GLU A 145 9.73 45.54 -20.11
N SER A 146 10.09 45.30 -18.85
CA SER A 146 11.45 45.57 -18.38
C SER A 146 11.70 44.85 -17.06
N GLU A 147 12.76 44.05 -17.07
CA GLU A 147 13.55 43.62 -15.93
C GLU A 147 13.60 44.65 -14.81
N LEU A 148 13.33 44.23 -13.57
CA LEU A 148 13.91 44.87 -12.39
C LEU A 148 14.37 43.80 -11.40
N GLU A 149 15.68 43.63 -11.40
CA GLU A 149 16.46 42.91 -10.41
C GLU A 149 16.24 43.43 -8.98
N SER A 150 16.37 42.49 -8.05
CA SER A 150 17.07 42.65 -6.77
C SER A 150 16.55 43.68 -5.77
N VAL A 151 16.07 43.21 -4.60
CA VAL A 151 16.74 43.36 -3.29
C VAL A 151 15.85 42.66 -2.24
N SER A 152 16.11 41.38 -1.99
CA SER A 152 15.92 40.70 -0.68
C SER A 152 16.53 39.29 -0.71
N LYS A 153 17.79 39.19 -1.14
CA LYS A 153 18.52 37.91 -1.21
C LYS A 153 19.20 37.61 0.12
N ALA A 154 18.39 37.40 1.17
CA ALA A 154 18.79 36.70 2.37
C ALA A 154 18.38 35.23 2.24
N LEU A 155 19.14 34.51 1.39
CA LEU A 155 19.36 33.07 1.35
C LEU A 155 18.31 32.12 1.97
N THR A 156 17.10 32.03 1.42
CA THR A 156 16.40 30.73 1.42
C THR A 156 16.80 30.01 0.13
N ARG A 157 17.84 29.17 0.20
CA ARG A 157 18.17 28.26 -0.92
C ARG A 157 17.01 27.28 -1.07
N THR A 158 16.06 27.61 -1.93
CA THR A 158 15.01 26.68 -2.33
C THR A 158 15.61 25.67 -3.30
N LYS A 159 15.36 24.39 -3.03
CA LYS A 159 15.76 23.29 -3.91
C LYS A 159 14.51 22.70 -4.55
N LYS A 160 14.70 22.18 -5.75
CA LYS A 160 13.67 21.46 -6.49
C LYS A 160 13.81 19.98 -6.18
N TYR A 161 12.68 19.35 -5.91
CA TYR A 161 12.58 17.94 -5.57
C TYR A 161 11.48 17.29 -6.43
N GLY A 162 11.42 15.96 -6.41
CA GLY A 162 10.52 15.15 -7.23
C GLY A 162 11.12 14.82 -8.60
N GLU A 163 10.63 13.73 -9.20
CA GLU A 163 11.04 13.26 -10.53
C GLU A 163 10.90 14.35 -11.60
N HIS A 164 9.84 15.14 -11.52
CA HIS A 164 9.59 16.24 -12.46
C HIS A 164 10.24 17.58 -12.05
N ASN A 165 11.03 17.62 -10.97
CA ASN A 165 11.71 18.82 -10.46
C ASN A 165 10.80 20.05 -10.29
N ASN A 166 9.55 19.81 -9.90
CA ASN A 166 8.49 20.82 -9.84
C ASN A 166 8.05 21.13 -8.40
N VAL A 167 8.57 20.43 -7.40
CA VAL A 167 8.31 20.67 -5.97
C VAL A 167 9.44 21.52 -5.39
N GLU A 168 9.12 22.77 -5.05
CA GLU A 168 10.08 23.70 -4.45
C GLU A 168 9.93 23.72 -2.93
N LEU A 169 11.00 23.35 -2.23
CA LEU A 169 11.09 23.35 -0.77
C LEU A 169 12.42 23.98 -0.34
N SER A 170 12.40 24.78 0.72
CA SER A 170 13.63 25.20 1.39
C SER A 170 14.26 24.03 2.17
N ASP A 171 15.56 24.12 2.45
CA ASP A 171 16.27 23.11 3.24
C ASP A 171 15.63 22.91 4.63
N ASP A 172 15.15 24.00 5.25
CA ASP A 172 14.46 23.96 6.55
C ASP A 172 13.10 23.23 6.47
N GLU A 173 12.31 23.51 5.44
CA GLU A 173 11.01 22.84 5.23
C GLU A 173 11.19 21.36 4.93
N TYR A 174 12.20 21.01 4.14
CA TYR A 174 12.54 19.64 3.82
C TYR A 174 12.92 18.84 5.09
N GLY A 175 13.69 19.45 5.99
CA GLY A 175 14.03 18.87 7.29
C GLY A 175 12.81 18.70 8.21
N ARG A 176 11.97 19.74 8.31
CA ARG A 176 10.75 19.71 9.15
C ARG A 176 9.73 18.66 8.70
N LEU A 177 9.63 18.42 7.39
CA LEU A 177 8.82 17.30 6.89
C LEU A 177 9.37 15.96 7.38
N ALA A 178 10.69 15.74 7.28
CA ALA A 178 11.34 14.53 7.76
C ALA A 178 11.09 14.27 9.26
N GLU A 179 11.24 15.32 10.08
CA GLU A 179 11.01 15.24 11.52
C GLU A 179 9.56 14.88 11.86
N ARG A 180 8.59 15.35 11.08
CA ARG A 180 7.17 15.06 11.35
C ARG A 180 6.70 13.72 10.81
N MET A 181 6.96 13.42 9.55
CA MET A 181 6.38 12.25 8.87
C MET A 181 7.38 11.11 8.64
N GLY A 182 8.67 11.34 8.88
CA GLY A 182 9.75 10.42 8.55
C GLY A 182 10.26 10.62 7.13
N VAL A 183 11.52 10.28 6.90
CA VAL A 183 12.23 10.46 5.63
C VAL A 183 11.54 9.74 4.47
N SER A 184 11.12 8.50 4.71
CA SER A 184 10.44 7.67 3.71
C SER A 184 9.11 8.29 3.26
N ASN A 185 8.28 8.72 4.21
CA ASN A 185 7.02 9.38 3.90
C ASN A 185 7.26 10.73 3.24
N ARG A 186 8.20 11.55 3.72
CA ARG A 186 8.53 12.84 3.09
C ARG A 186 8.81 12.64 1.61
N ASN A 187 9.71 11.71 1.26
CA ASN A 187 10.09 11.46 -0.14
C ASN A 187 8.88 10.95 -0.95
N SER A 188 8.11 10.01 -0.41
CA SER A 188 6.91 9.50 -1.09
C SER A 188 5.87 10.58 -1.38
N TYR A 189 5.62 11.51 -0.45
CA TYR A 189 4.65 12.58 -0.66
C TYR A 189 5.20 13.69 -1.57
N ILE A 190 6.51 13.91 -1.60
CA ILE A 190 7.14 14.80 -2.59
C ILE A 190 6.90 14.26 -3.99
N GLU A 191 7.14 12.97 -4.24
CA GLU A 191 6.88 12.36 -5.56
C GLU A 191 5.39 12.40 -5.91
N LYS A 192 4.52 12.03 -4.97
CA LYS A 192 3.05 12.11 -5.16
C LYS A 192 2.59 13.52 -5.57
N LEU A 193 3.19 14.57 -4.98
CA LEU A 193 2.89 15.95 -5.35
C LEU A 193 3.50 16.30 -6.72
N SER A 194 4.71 15.82 -7.00
CA SER A 194 5.40 16.00 -8.28
C SER A 194 4.59 15.45 -9.44
N ASP A 195 4.18 14.19 -9.36
CA ASP A 195 3.35 13.50 -10.35
C ASP A 195 2.00 14.18 -10.53
N TYR A 196 1.36 14.57 -9.42
CA TYR A 196 0.07 15.23 -9.46
C TYR A 196 0.13 16.57 -10.20
N MET A 197 1.17 17.37 -9.93
CA MET A 197 1.37 18.66 -10.60
C MET A 197 1.71 18.48 -12.09
N ALA A 198 2.50 17.46 -12.43
CA ALA A 198 2.81 17.14 -13.82
C ALA A 198 1.57 16.66 -14.61
N ALA A 199 0.74 15.82 -14.00
CA ALA A 199 -0.47 15.28 -14.64
C ALA A 199 -1.62 16.29 -14.75
N THR A 200 -1.83 17.12 -13.72
CA THR A 200 -2.99 18.03 -13.65
C THR A 200 -2.69 19.47 -14.06
N GLY A 201 -1.41 19.85 -14.15
CA GLY A 201 -0.97 21.23 -14.43
C GLY A 201 -1.25 22.22 -13.29
N LYS A 202 -1.67 21.73 -12.11
CA LYS A 202 -1.93 22.59 -10.94
C LYS A 202 -0.62 23.10 -10.34
N ARG A 203 -0.64 24.31 -9.82
CA ARG A 203 0.46 24.92 -9.07
C ARG A 203 -0.02 25.26 -7.67
N TYR A 204 0.85 25.07 -6.69
CA TYR A 204 0.58 25.36 -5.29
C TYR A 204 1.52 26.45 -4.80
N GLN A 205 1.01 27.36 -3.97
CA GLN A 205 1.81 28.46 -3.42
C GLN A 205 2.83 27.98 -2.39
N SER A 206 2.50 26.93 -1.62
CA SER A 206 3.42 26.31 -0.67
C SER A 206 3.32 24.79 -0.79
N HIS A 207 4.35 24.18 -1.38
CA HIS A 207 4.43 22.72 -1.49
C HIS A 207 4.49 22.06 -0.11
N TYR A 208 5.17 22.70 0.86
CA TYR A 208 5.24 22.25 2.25
C TYR A 208 3.84 22.13 2.89
N ALA A 209 2.99 23.16 2.73
CA ALA A 209 1.65 23.15 3.29
C ALA A 209 0.78 22.06 2.66
N THR A 210 0.89 21.85 1.35
CA THR A 210 0.17 20.80 0.61
C THR A 210 0.53 19.41 1.12
N ILE A 211 1.83 19.10 1.19
CA ILE A 211 2.32 17.81 1.69
C ILE A 211 1.87 17.58 3.13
N ARG A 212 1.98 18.61 3.98
CA ARG A 212 1.54 18.54 5.37
C ARG A 212 0.04 18.25 5.49
N ASN A 213 -0.78 18.89 4.66
CA ASN A 213 -2.22 18.69 4.71
C ASN A 213 -2.63 17.30 4.22
N TRP A 214 -2.04 16.82 3.13
CA TRP A 214 -2.25 15.45 2.64
C TRP A 214 -1.86 14.41 3.67
N PHE A 215 -0.71 14.59 4.33
CA PHE A 215 -0.28 13.68 5.38
C PHE A 215 -1.27 13.61 6.56
N ARG A 216 -1.89 14.74 6.94
CA ARG A 216 -2.94 14.77 7.97
C ARG A 216 -4.24 14.09 7.51
N GLN A 217 -4.61 14.27 6.24
CA GLN A 217 -5.83 13.68 5.67
C GLN A 217 -5.71 12.17 5.48
N ASP A 218 -4.53 11.70 5.06
CA ASP A 218 -4.24 10.29 4.83
C ASP A 218 -4.05 9.49 6.15
N GLY A 219 -4.15 10.15 7.31
CA GLY A 219 -3.97 9.51 8.63
C GLY A 219 -2.55 8.99 8.84
N GLY A 220 -1.57 9.60 8.16
CA GLY A 220 -0.20 9.12 8.14
C GLY A 220 0.41 9.07 9.54
N THR A 221 0.84 7.89 9.96
CA THR A 221 1.64 7.71 11.17
C THR A 221 3.11 7.70 10.78
N LYS A 222 3.97 8.32 11.60
CA LYS A 222 5.42 8.28 11.40
C LYS A 222 5.87 6.81 11.43
N PRO A 223 6.63 6.31 10.45
CA PRO A 223 7.05 4.91 10.44
C PRO A 223 7.84 4.62 11.72
N SER A 224 7.65 3.42 12.28
CA SER A 224 8.33 2.99 13.52
C SER A 224 9.86 2.94 13.38
N TYR A 225 10.38 3.01 12.17
CA TYR A 225 11.79 3.00 11.84
C TYR A 225 12.13 4.25 11.01
N ASP A 226 13.13 5.01 11.44
CA ASP A 226 13.69 6.13 10.69
C ASP A 226 14.96 5.68 9.96
N MET A 227 14.93 5.67 8.63
CA MET A 227 16.05 5.17 7.82
C MET A 227 17.33 6.00 8.03
N ASP A 228 17.21 7.28 8.36
CA ASP A 228 18.36 8.15 8.66
C ASP A 228 19.06 7.74 9.97
N GLU A 229 18.31 7.25 10.95
CA GLU A 229 18.87 6.76 12.21
C GLU A 229 19.70 5.48 11.98
N PHE A 230 19.19 4.58 11.14
CA PHE A 230 19.92 3.37 10.74
C PHE A 230 21.20 3.71 9.98
N LEU A 231 21.15 4.64 9.02
CA LEU A 231 22.32 5.06 8.25
C LEU A 231 23.38 5.74 9.13
N LYS A 232 22.96 6.65 10.02
CA LYS A 232 23.85 7.30 10.98
C LYS A 232 24.52 6.30 11.93
N ARG A 233 23.77 5.27 12.36
CA ARG A 233 24.33 4.18 13.17
C ARG A 233 25.31 3.32 12.36
N ALA A 234 25.01 3.04 11.09
CA ALA A 234 25.84 2.24 10.21
C ALA A 234 27.20 2.91 9.93
N GLU A 235 27.23 4.24 9.77
CA GLU A 235 28.47 5.01 9.62
C GLU A 235 29.38 4.94 10.85
N GLN A 236 28.79 4.74 12.04
CA GLN A 236 29.51 4.63 13.31
C GLN A 236 29.95 3.20 13.65
N LEU A 237 29.58 2.20 12.84
CA LEU A 237 29.98 0.83 13.12
C LEU A 237 31.48 0.65 12.83
N PRO A 238 32.24 0.03 13.76
CA PRO A 238 33.62 -0.32 13.49
C PRO A 238 33.67 -1.29 12.32
N VAL A 239 34.61 -1.08 11.39
CA VAL A 239 34.83 -1.97 10.26
C VAL A 239 35.32 -3.31 10.80
N TYR A 240 34.44 -4.31 10.82
CA TYR A 240 34.80 -5.65 11.24
C TYR A 240 35.57 -6.35 10.12
N LYS A 241 36.87 -6.63 10.34
CA LYS A 241 37.70 -7.46 9.46
C LYS A 241 36.95 -8.74 9.11
N SER A 242 36.79 -9.01 7.82
CA SER A 242 36.05 -10.19 7.37
C SER A 242 36.76 -11.47 7.84
N ASN A 243 36.01 -12.54 8.07
CA ASN A 243 36.59 -13.82 8.52
C ASN A 243 37.60 -14.43 7.51
N LYS A 244 37.63 -13.92 6.26
CA LYS A 244 38.65 -14.28 5.26
C LYS A 244 40.00 -13.62 5.53
N GLU A 245 40.02 -12.43 6.13
CA GLU A 245 41.25 -11.69 6.48
C GLU A 245 41.87 -12.23 7.77
N LYS A 246 41.04 -12.62 8.74
CA LYS A 246 41.50 -13.24 10.00
C LYS A 246 42.23 -14.58 9.81
N LYS A 247 42.01 -15.27 8.69
CA LYS A 247 42.74 -16.51 8.35
C LYS A 247 44.11 -16.28 7.72
N LYS A 248 44.40 -15.08 7.19
CA LYS A 248 45.70 -14.76 6.58
C LYS A 248 46.71 -14.17 7.56
N GLU A 249 46.28 -13.64 8.71
CA GLU A 249 47.17 -13.18 9.79
C GLU A 249 47.57 -14.32 10.76
N ASN A 250 46.91 -15.48 10.69
CA ASN A 250 47.18 -16.66 11.53
C ASN A 250 47.87 -17.81 10.76
N THR A 251 48.52 -17.51 9.64
CA THR A 251 49.39 -18.44 8.88
C THR A 251 50.69 -17.72 8.58
#